data_AF-G2YB81-F1
#
_entry.id   AF-G2YB81-F1
#
_cell.length_a   1.000
_cell.length_b   1.000
_cell.length_c   1.000
_cell.angle_alpha   90.00
_cell.angle_beta   90.00
_cell.angle_gamma   90.00
#
_symmetry.space_group_name_H-M   'P 1'
#
loop_
_entity.id
_entity.type
_entity.pdbx_description
1 polymer ?
#
loop_
_entity_poly.entity_id
_entity_poly.type
_entity_poly.pdbx_seq_one_letter_code
_entity_poly.pdbx_strand_id
1 'polypeptide(L)'
;MDTIDFDINDALKHYMSDPATVPTPEADSNLADCENDPESLTNALVNSVLNPIVDLVAENPDAITRSSSFDSLQFLLKCVPVCSQSTQNYPTEPDSELFKLSRSSSALPTHALSKIFDLIVSGLSAEADIIHNDLETDEQELVAHHKQLLEIFGFLLQWTIAAVETKAAEKSTTAPVARGRGKASKAKASAKNENWDSSAQLQTALDTMCKVLKLKLSKIFLTTSERDTFISLFTRPVYMVLESEQRVKNTAIRMHAIPSALHCC
;
A
#
# COMPACT_ATOMS: atom_id res chain seq x y z
N MET A 1 9.33 -22.30 -9.90
CA MET A 1 8.65 -21.21 -9.17
C MET A 1 8.40 -20.16 -10.21
N ASP A 2 7.14 -19.94 -10.56
CA ASP A 2 6.78 -19.05 -11.66
C ASP A 2 6.92 -17.61 -11.19
N THR A 3 7.82 -16.87 -11.83
CA THR A 3 8.01 -15.42 -11.64
C THR A 3 7.00 -14.67 -12.48
N ILE A 4 6.52 -13.54 -11.96
CA ILE A 4 5.57 -12.70 -12.68
C ILE A 4 6.21 -12.07 -13.93
N ASP A 5 5.43 -11.96 -15.00
CA ASP A 5 5.72 -11.06 -16.11
C ASP A 5 5.06 -9.71 -15.82
N PHE A 6 5.84 -8.80 -15.22
CA PHE A 6 5.31 -7.54 -14.68
C PHE A 6 5.56 -6.37 -15.63
N ASP A 7 4.47 -5.77 -16.14
CA ASP A 7 4.49 -4.48 -16.82
C ASP A 7 3.82 -3.42 -15.95
N ILE A 8 4.59 -2.43 -15.51
CA ILE A 8 4.11 -1.37 -14.63
C ILE A 8 2.97 -0.54 -15.25
N ASN A 9 2.98 -0.32 -16.56
CA ASN A 9 1.96 0.49 -17.24
C ASN A 9 0.64 -0.27 -17.31
N ASP A 10 0.69 -1.57 -17.61
CA ASP A 10 -0.50 -2.41 -17.62
C ASP A 10 -1.07 -2.60 -16.21
N ALA A 11 -0.21 -2.84 -15.21
CA ALA A 11 -0.61 -2.91 -13.80
C ALA A 11 -1.27 -1.61 -13.33
N LEU A 12 -0.68 -0.45 -13.65
CA LEU A 12 -1.26 0.86 -13.34
C LEU A 12 -2.59 1.10 -14.07
N LYS A 13 -2.72 0.66 -15.31
CA LYS A 13 -3.96 0.80 -16.08
C LYS A 13 -5.11 0.04 -15.40
N HIS A 14 -4.88 -1.20 -14.99
CA HIS A 14 -5.87 -1.99 -14.25
C HIS A 14 -6.21 -1.34 -12.90
N TYR A 15 -5.18 -0.99 -12.12
CA TYR A 15 -5.33 -0.37 -10.82
C TYR A 15 -6.11 0.96 -10.87
N MET A 16 -5.80 1.84 -11.82
CA MET A 16 -6.47 3.15 -11.94
C MET A 16 -7.92 3.02 -12.43
N SER A 17 -8.25 1.96 -13.17
CA SER A 17 -9.62 1.67 -13.61
C SER A 17 -10.49 1.27 -12.43
N ASP A 18 -10.14 0.17 -11.75
CA ASP A 18 -10.79 -0.26 -10.51
C ASP A 18 -9.83 -1.22 -9.76
N PRO A 19 -9.20 -0.79 -8.64
CA PRO A 19 -8.29 -1.62 -7.86
C PRO A 19 -8.89 -2.96 -7.45
N ALA A 20 -10.21 -3.03 -7.23
CA ALA A 20 -10.89 -4.24 -6.80
C ALA A 20 -11.03 -5.28 -7.93
N THR A 21 -10.79 -4.90 -9.18
CA THR A 21 -10.89 -5.79 -10.35
C THR A 21 -9.54 -6.23 -10.90
N VAL A 22 -8.44 -5.83 -10.25
CA VAL A 22 -7.10 -6.29 -10.60
C VAL A 22 -7.06 -7.84 -10.53
N PRO A 23 -6.60 -8.51 -11.61
CA PRO A 23 -6.55 -9.96 -11.67
C PRO A 23 -5.45 -10.50 -10.75
N THR A 24 -5.77 -11.59 -10.04
CA THR A 24 -4.86 -12.26 -9.11
C THR A 24 -4.97 -13.79 -9.25
N PRO A 25 -4.72 -14.35 -10.45
CA PRO A 25 -4.94 -15.78 -10.74
C PRO A 25 -4.05 -16.72 -9.93
N GLU A 26 -2.86 -16.28 -9.53
CA GLU A 26 -1.86 -17.09 -8.81
C GLU A 26 -1.93 -16.87 -7.29
N ALA A 27 -2.93 -16.13 -6.80
CA ALA A 27 -3.14 -15.96 -5.36
C ALA A 27 -3.35 -17.32 -4.68
N ASP A 28 -2.97 -17.41 -3.40
CA ASP A 28 -3.17 -18.63 -2.61
C ASP A 28 -4.62 -19.11 -2.74
N SER A 29 -4.81 -20.38 -3.09
CA SER A 29 -6.15 -20.94 -3.37
C SER A 29 -7.13 -20.76 -2.23
N ASN A 30 -6.63 -20.73 -0.98
CA ASN A 30 -7.48 -20.51 0.20
C ASN A 30 -8.02 -19.07 0.26
N LEU A 31 -7.34 -18.10 -0.39
CA LEU A 31 -7.85 -16.73 -0.55
C LEU A 31 -8.89 -16.64 -1.66
N ALA A 32 -8.71 -17.37 -2.77
CA ALA A 32 -9.64 -17.35 -3.90
C ALA A 32 -11.08 -17.74 -3.49
N ASP A 33 -11.20 -18.68 -2.55
CA ASP A 33 -12.49 -19.07 -1.99
C ASP A 33 -13.22 -17.90 -1.29
N CYS A 34 -12.49 -16.92 -0.78
CA CYS A 34 -13.02 -15.75 -0.09
C CYS A 34 -13.62 -14.68 -1.04
N GLU A 35 -13.37 -14.76 -2.35
CA GLU A 35 -13.94 -13.80 -3.32
C GLU A 35 -15.47 -13.94 -3.43
N ASN A 36 -15.99 -15.16 -3.21
CA ASN A 36 -17.42 -15.46 -3.23
C ASN A 36 -18.05 -15.48 -1.84
N ASP A 37 -17.27 -15.79 -0.80
CA ASP A 37 -17.71 -15.77 0.60
C ASP A 37 -16.77 -14.89 1.44
N PRO A 38 -17.13 -13.63 1.70
CA PRO A 38 -16.23 -12.72 2.37
C PRO A 38 -16.08 -13.02 3.87
N GLU A 39 -17.05 -13.71 4.48
CA GLU A 39 -16.96 -14.05 5.90
C GLU A 39 -15.89 -15.13 6.17
N SER A 40 -15.39 -15.81 5.12
CA SER A 40 -14.33 -16.81 5.24
C SER A 40 -12.93 -16.24 5.39
N LEU A 41 -12.72 -14.93 5.16
CA LEU A 41 -11.41 -14.26 5.30
C LEU A 41 -11.06 -14.06 6.79
N THR A 42 -10.69 -15.14 7.46
CA THR A 42 -10.33 -15.13 8.87
C THR A 42 -8.90 -14.63 9.11
N ASN A 43 -8.63 -14.08 10.30
CA ASN A 43 -7.27 -13.71 10.71
C ASN A 43 -6.28 -14.88 10.62
N ALA A 44 -6.73 -16.11 10.90
CA ALA A 44 -5.88 -17.29 10.82
C ALA A 44 -5.43 -17.56 9.38
N LEU A 45 -6.38 -17.48 8.44
CA LEU A 45 -6.11 -17.62 7.00
C LEU A 45 -5.19 -16.52 6.48
N VAL A 46 -5.48 -15.25 6.81
CA VAL A 46 -4.61 -14.14 6.39
C VAL A 46 -3.19 -14.32 6.90
N ASN A 47 -3.01 -14.74 8.15
CA ASN A 47 -1.68 -14.98 8.70
C ASN A 47 -0.99 -16.23 8.12
N SER A 48 -1.73 -17.28 7.75
CA SER A 48 -1.13 -18.47 7.13
C SER A 48 -0.58 -18.18 5.74
N VAL A 49 -1.18 -17.23 5.01
CA VAL A 49 -0.67 -16.78 3.71
C VAL A 49 0.43 -15.72 3.87
N LEU A 50 0.22 -14.74 4.75
CA LEU A 50 1.14 -13.59 4.86
C LEU A 50 2.47 -13.95 5.52
N ASN A 51 2.49 -14.78 6.58
CA ASN A 51 3.72 -15.06 7.32
C ASN A 51 4.80 -15.73 6.43
N PRO A 52 4.51 -16.76 5.61
CA PRO A 52 5.50 -17.31 4.68
C PRO A 52 6.04 -16.28 3.70
N ILE A 53 5.21 -15.35 3.20
CA ILE A 53 5.64 -14.30 2.29
C ILE A 53 6.59 -13.32 3.02
N VAL A 54 6.26 -12.95 4.27
CA VAL A 54 7.14 -12.13 5.13
C VAL A 54 8.51 -12.81 5.28
N ASP A 55 8.53 -14.09 5.65
CA ASP A 55 9.77 -14.82 5.89
C ASP A 55 10.63 -14.90 4.61
N LEU A 56 10.01 -15.15 3.46
CA LEU A 56 10.68 -15.22 2.17
C LEU A 56 11.26 -13.87 1.72
N VAL A 57 10.48 -12.79 1.82
CA VAL A 57 10.92 -11.44 1.41
C VAL A 57 11.98 -10.89 2.38
N ALA A 58 11.89 -11.24 3.66
CA ALA A 58 12.91 -10.88 4.64
C ALA A 58 14.26 -11.56 4.40
N GLU A 59 14.25 -12.79 3.84
CA GLU A 59 15.47 -13.49 3.43
C GLU A 59 16.03 -12.91 2.12
N ASN A 60 15.16 -12.64 1.13
CA ASN A 60 15.55 -12.07 -0.15
C ASN A 60 14.41 -11.20 -0.73
N PRO A 61 14.62 -9.89 -0.98
CA PRO A 61 13.57 -9.03 -1.54
C PRO A 61 13.04 -9.51 -2.90
N ASP A 62 13.84 -10.24 -3.68
CA ASP A 62 13.40 -10.84 -4.94
C ASP A 62 12.25 -11.85 -4.79
N ALA A 63 12.04 -12.42 -3.60
CA ALA A 63 10.93 -13.33 -3.36
C ALA A 63 9.54 -12.70 -3.59
N ILE A 64 9.47 -11.36 -3.69
CA ILE A 64 8.27 -10.63 -4.09
C ILE A 64 7.84 -10.90 -5.54
N THR A 65 8.77 -11.31 -6.42
CA THR A 65 8.50 -11.57 -7.85
C THR A 65 7.83 -12.92 -8.09
N ARG A 66 7.74 -13.77 -7.06
CA ARG A 66 7.00 -15.04 -7.14
C ARG A 66 5.52 -14.74 -7.32
N SER A 67 4.90 -15.33 -8.34
CA SER A 67 3.50 -15.07 -8.69
C SER A 67 2.55 -15.28 -7.51
N SER A 68 2.76 -16.34 -6.73
CA SER A 68 1.97 -16.61 -5.52
C SER A 68 2.10 -15.53 -4.45
N SER A 69 3.29 -14.97 -4.25
CA SER A 69 3.53 -13.90 -3.27
C SER A 69 2.85 -12.60 -3.73
N PHE A 70 3.10 -12.23 -4.99
CA PHE A 70 2.62 -10.99 -5.57
C PHE A 70 1.09 -10.95 -5.64
N ASP A 71 0.46 -11.96 -6.22
CA ASP A 71 -0.99 -12.02 -6.40
C ASP A 71 -1.72 -12.14 -5.05
N SER A 72 -1.16 -12.88 -4.08
CA SER A 72 -1.75 -12.96 -2.74
C SER A 72 -1.73 -11.61 -2.02
N LEU A 73 -0.66 -10.82 -2.16
CA LEU A 73 -0.60 -9.47 -1.60
C LEU A 73 -1.61 -8.53 -2.28
N GLN A 74 -1.70 -8.57 -3.61
CA GLN A 74 -2.72 -7.81 -4.34
C GLN A 74 -4.14 -8.22 -3.93
N PHE A 75 -4.41 -9.52 -3.77
CA PHE A 75 -5.70 -10.02 -3.32
C PHE A 75 -6.07 -9.46 -1.94
N LEU A 76 -5.14 -9.53 -0.98
CA LEU A 76 -5.36 -8.97 0.36
C LEU A 76 -5.59 -7.46 0.33
N LEU A 77 -4.91 -6.73 -0.57
CA LEU A 77 -5.11 -5.29 -0.76
C LEU A 77 -6.46 -4.96 -1.43
N LYS A 78 -7.00 -5.83 -2.29
CA LYS A 78 -8.36 -5.72 -2.85
C LYS A 78 -9.43 -5.75 -1.76
N CYS A 79 -9.18 -6.44 -0.64
CA CYS A 79 -10.07 -6.49 0.53
C CYS A 79 -10.12 -5.16 1.34
N VAL A 80 -9.43 -4.10 0.89
CA VAL A 80 -9.57 -2.75 1.42
C VAL A 80 -10.24 -1.86 0.37
N PRO A 81 -11.37 -1.20 0.69
CA PRO A 81 -12.12 -0.41 -0.28
C PRO A 81 -11.41 0.92 -0.59
N VAL A 82 -10.33 0.87 -1.37
CA VAL A 82 -9.62 2.05 -1.81
C VAL A 82 -10.50 2.78 -2.81
N CYS A 83 -11.01 3.96 -2.44
CA CYS A 83 -11.78 4.78 -3.35
C CYS A 83 -10.83 5.34 -4.41
N SER A 84 -10.89 4.80 -5.63
CA SER A 84 -10.20 5.42 -6.76
C SER A 84 -10.83 6.80 -6.95
N GLN A 85 -10.09 7.88 -6.64
CA GLN A 85 -10.56 9.24 -6.88
C GLN A 85 -10.54 9.47 -8.40
N SER A 86 -11.53 8.92 -9.11
CA SER A 86 -11.77 9.36 -10.48
C SER A 86 -12.17 10.82 -10.40
N THR A 87 -11.39 11.70 -11.01
CA THR A 87 -11.72 13.10 -11.21
C THR A 87 -12.95 13.18 -12.13
N GLN A 88 -14.16 12.98 -11.58
CA GLN A 88 -15.41 13.28 -12.27
C GLN A 88 -16.12 14.42 -11.53
N ASN A 89 -15.90 15.63 -12.04
CA ASN A 89 -16.73 16.80 -11.79
C ASN A 89 -18.11 16.61 -12.46
N TYR A 90 -18.98 15.78 -11.89
CA TYR A 90 -20.40 15.77 -12.23
C TYR A 90 -21.28 15.93 -10.99
N PRO A 91 -22.23 16.87 -10.99
CA PRO A 91 -23.13 17.07 -9.87
C PRO A 91 -24.30 16.07 -9.89
N THR A 92 -24.49 15.40 -8.75
CA THR A 92 -25.76 14.84 -8.22
C THR A 92 -26.23 13.50 -8.79
N GLU A 93 -26.09 12.41 -8.01
CA GLU A 93 -27.14 11.40 -7.78
C GLU A 93 -26.96 10.74 -6.39
N PRO A 94 -28.05 10.45 -5.65
CA PRO A 94 -27.99 9.86 -4.30
C PRO A 94 -27.68 8.35 -4.28
N ASP A 95 -27.53 7.70 -5.44
CA ASP A 95 -27.29 6.25 -5.53
C ASP A 95 -25.83 5.84 -5.26
N SER A 96 -24.91 6.82 -5.15
CA SER A 96 -23.49 6.57 -4.85
C SER A 96 -23.21 6.02 -3.44
N GLU A 97 -24.14 6.14 -2.49
CA GLU A 97 -23.93 5.59 -1.13
C GLU A 97 -24.25 4.09 -1.04
N LEU A 98 -25.17 3.58 -1.85
CA LEU A 98 -25.50 2.15 -1.90
C LEU A 98 -24.38 1.32 -2.56
N PHE A 99 -23.71 1.87 -3.59
CA PHE A 99 -22.53 1.23 -4.19
C PHE A 99 -21.27 1.31 -3.31
N LYS A 100 -21.19 2.30 -2.40
CA LYS A 100 -20.13 2.38 -1.38
C LYS A 100 -20.33 1.40 -0.24
N LEU A 101 -21.59 1.13 0.15
CA LEU A 101 -21.91 0.15 1.20
C LEU A 101 -21.87 -1.31 0.72
N SER A 102 -22.08 -1.57 -0.58
CA SER A 102 -22.27 -2.95 -1.07
C SER A 102 -20.98 -3.71 -1.38
N ARG A 103 -19.79 -3.10 -1.30
CA ARG A 103 -18.50 -3.78 -1.60
C ARG A 103 -17.69 -4.17 -0.37
N SER A 104 -18.21 -3.99 0.84
CA SER A 104 -17.58 -4.46 2.09
C SER A 104 -17.80 -5.95 2.32
N SER A 105 -17.34 -6.71 1.34
CA SER A 105 -17.16 -8.14 1.40
C SER A 105 -15.75 -8.34 2.00
N SER A 106 -15.66 -8.52 3.31
CA SER A 106 -14.43 -8.79 4.09
C SER A 106 -13.44 -7.61 4.18
N ALA A 107 -13.58 -6.79 5.22
CA ALA A 107 -12.61 -5.72 5.45
C ALA A 107 -11.31 -6.31 6.03
N LEU A 108 -10.19 -6.15 5.32
CA LEU A 108 -8.88 -6.60 5.80
C LEU A 108 -8.62 -6.06 7.24
N PRO A 109 -8.24 -6.93 8.19
CA PRO A 109 -7.91 -6.52 9.55
C PRO A 109 -6.75 -5.52 9.60
N THR A 110 -6.81 -4.56 10.53
CA THR A 110 -5.77 -3.52 10.66
C THR A 110 -4.36 -4.09 10.90
N HIS A 111 -4.23 -5.15 11.70
CA HIS A 111 -2.93 -5.78 11.95
C HIS A 111 -2.36 -6.44 10.69
N ALA A 112 -3.21 -7.01 9.82
CA ALA A 112 -2.78 -7.61 8.57
C ALA A 112 -2.32 -6.54 7.58
N LEU A 113 -3.07 -5.44 7.45
CA LEU A 113 -2.66 -4.29 6.64
C LEU A 113 -1.34 -3.70 7.13
N SER A 114 -1.17 -3.57 8.45
CA SER A 114 0.09 -3.12 9.07
C SER A 114 1.25 -4.02 8.67
N LYS A 115 1.08 -5.35 8.76
CA LYS A 115 2.10 -6.33 8.38
C LYS A 115 2.47 -6.26 6.89
N ILE A 116 1.48 -6.13 6.00
CA ILE A 116 1.72 -5.97 4.55
C ILE A 116 2.54 -4.71 4.30
N PHE A 117 2.19 -3.62 4.97
CA PHE A 117 2.91 -2.35 4.84
C PHE A 117 4.34 -2.45 5.33
N ASP A 118 4.56 -3.05 6.51
CA ASP A 118 5.91 -3.26 7.05
C ASP A 118 6.75 -4.19 6.15
N LEU A 119 6.15 -5.25 5.57
CA LEU A 119 6.79 -6.13 4.59
C LEU A 119 7.26 -5.34 3.36
N ILE A 120 6.38 -4.56 2.75
CA ILE A 120 6.70 -3.82 1.52
C ILE A 120 7.77 -2.76 1.78
N VAL A 121 7.65 -2.02 2.89
CA VAL A 121 8.60 -0.97 3.26
C VAL A 121 9.98 -1.57 3.59
N SER A 122 10.03 -2.67 4.34
CA SER A 122 11.30 -3.33 4.68
C SER A 122 11.95 -3.97 3.45
N GLY A 123 11.19 -4.65 2.59
CA GLY A 123 11.68 -5.23 1.34
C GLY A 123 12.23 -4.18 0.38
N LEU A 124 11.50 -3.08 0.16
CA LEU A 124 11.95 -1.96 -0.67
C LEU A 124 13.21 -1.30 -0.09
N SER A 125 13.30 -1.16 1.23
CA SER A 125 14.50 -0.61 1.87
C SER A 125 15.71 -1.51 1.67
N ALA A 126 15.55 -2.83 1.82
CA ALA A 126 16.62 -3.80 1.57
C ALA A 126 17.07 -3.78 0.10
N GLU A 127 16.12 -3.76 -0.84
CA GLU A 127 16.41 -3.65 -2.27
C GLU A 127 17.17 -2.35 -2.59
N ALA A 128 16.81 -1.24 -1.96
CA ALA A 128 17.53 0.02 -2.14
C ALA A 128 19.00 -0.07 -1.67
N ASP A 129 19.30 -0.85 -0.62
CA ASP A 129 20.69 -1.07 -0.18
C ASP A 129 21.46 -1.95 -1.16
N ILE A 130 20.82 -3.00 -1.69
CA ILE A 130 21.41 -3.89 -2.70
C ILE A 130 21.77 -3.06 -3.95
N ILE A 131 20.79 -2.32 -4.50
CA ILE A 131 20.99 -1.44 -5.66
C ILE A 131 22.10 -0.43 -5.41
N HIS A 132 22.16 0.15 -4.21
CA HIS A 132 23.21 1.10 -3.89
C HIS A 132 24.60 0.49 -4.05
N ASN A 133 24.81 -0.71 -3.51
CA ASN A 133 26.08 -1.44 -3.60
C ASN A 133 26.38 -1.84 -5.05
N ASP A 134 25.41 -2.39 -5.78
CA ASP A 134 25.61 -2.92 -7.14
C ASP A 134 25.87 -1.79 -8.16
N LEU A 135 25.32 -0.59 -7.91
CA LEU A 135 25.63 0.61 -8.69
C LEU A 135 27.02 1.20 -8.40
N GLU A 136 27.61 0.90 -7.23
CA GLU A 136 29.00 1.26 -6.91
C GLU A 136 30.00 0.28 -7.56
N THR A 137 29.64 -0.99 -7.72
CA THR A 137 30.45 -2.01 -8.41
C THR A 137 30.28 -2.03 -9.92
N ASP A 138 29.34 -1.22 -10.46
CA ASP A 138 29.01 -1.07 -11.89
C ASP A 138 28.50 -2.38 -12.55
N GLU A 139 27.72 -3.15 -11.79
CA GLU A 139 27.12 -4.42 -12.22
C GLU A 139 25.91 -4.20 -13.16
N GLN A 140 26.22 -3.91 -14.42
CA GLN A 140 25.21 -3.55 -15.42
C GLN A 140 24.20 -4.67 -15.75
N GLU A 141 24.56 -5.94 -15.49
CA GLU A 141 23.71 -7.11 -15.77
C GLU A 141 22.48 -7.19 -14.84
N LEU A 142 22.55 -6.62 -13.63
CA LEU A 142 21.47 -6.66 -12.64
C LEU A 142 20.51 -5.46 -12.75
N VAL A 143 20.87 -4.43 -13.53
CA VAL A 143 20.11 -3.18 -13.63
C VAL A 143 18.66 -3.40 -14.06
N ALA A 144 18.42 -4.30 -15.02
CA ALA A 144 17.06 -4.61 -15.48
C ALA A 144 16.24 -5.30 -14.39
N HIS A 145 16.88 -6.14 -13.58
CA HIS A 145 16.25 -6.84 -12.47
C HIS A 145 15.88 -5.88 -11.33
N HIS A 146 16.82 -5.01 -10.92
CA HIS A 146 16.56 -3.96 -9.94
C HIS A 146 15.46 -3.01 -10.37
N LYS A 147 15.41 -2.64 -11.66
CA LYS A 147 14.32 -1.84 -12.22
C LYS A 147 12.97 -2.53 -11.96
N GLN A 148 12.85 -3.81 -12.31
CA GLN A 148 11.62 -4.58 -12.11
C GLN A 148 11.23 -4.64 -10.63
N LEU A 149 12.19 -4.91 -9.73
CA LEU A 149 11.93 -4.96 -8.29
C LEU A 149 11.46 -3.62 -7.73
N LEU A 150 12.10 -2.51 -8.13
CA LEU A 150 11.66 -1.17 -7.74
C LEU A 150 10.23 -0.88 -8.23
N GLU A 151 9.90 -1.22 -9.47
CA GLU A 151 8.56 -1.01 -10.02
C GLU A 151 7.50 -1.85 -9.28
N ILE A 152 7.80 -3.11 -8.96
CA ILE A 152 6.92 -4.01 -8.19
C ILE A 152 6.68 -3.47 -6.79
N PHE A 153 7.75 -3.19 -6.03
CA PHE A 153 7.62 -2.65 -4.68
C PHE A 153 6.96 -1.28 -4.69
N GLY A 154 7.27 -0.43 -5.67
CA GLY A 154 6.68 0.90 -5.79
C GLY A 154 5.17 0.86 -6.07
N PHE A 155 4.74 -0.04 -6.94
CA PHE A 155 3.32 -0.28 -7.21
C PHE A 155 2.58 -0.77 -5.95
N LEU A 156 3.11 -1.79 -5.27
CA LEU A 156 2.52 -2.32 -4.05
C LEU A 156 2.50 -1.29 -2.92
N LEU A 157 3.55 -0.47 -2.79
CA LEU A 157 3.62 0.60 -1.80
C LEU A 157 2.56 1.67 -2.07
N GLN A 158 2.40 2.10 -3.32
CA GLN A 158 1.35 3.06 -3.70
C GLN A 158 -0.04 2.56 -3.27
N TRP A 159 -0.36 1.30 -3.60
CA TRP A 159 -1.64 0.70 -3.24
C TRP A 159 -1.79 0.60 -1.72
N THR A 160 -0.74 0.16 -1.01
CA THR A 160 -0.81 -0.01 0.44
C THR A 160 -0.95 1.32 1.18
N ILE A 161 -0.29 2.40 0.74
CA ILE A 161 -0.50 3.74 1.31
C ILE A 161 -1.96 4.17 1.13
N ALA A 162 -2.57 3.94 -0.04
CA ALA A 162 -3.97 4.25 -0.28
C ALA A 162 -4.93 3.43 0.60
N ALA A 163 -4.63 2.15 0.80
CA ALA A 163 -5.35 1.28 1.73
C ALA A 163 -5.21 1.76 3.19
N VAL A 164 -4.01 2.15 3.62
CA VAL A 164 -3.75 2.68 4.96
C VAL A 164 -4.49 4.00 5.20
N GLU A 165 -4.47 4.92 4.24
CA GLU A 165 -5.20 6.19 4.35
C GLU A 165 -6.71 5.98 4.40
N THR A 166 -7.24 5.06 3.59
CA THR A 166 -8.65 4.66 3.65
C THR A 166 -9.02 4.13 5.04
N LYS A 167 -8.24 3.18 5.56
CA LYS A 167 -8.47 2.56 6.87
C LYS A 167 -8.29 3.56 8.03
N ALA A 168 -7.39 4.53 7.88
CA ALA A 168 -7.18 5.58 8.87
C ALA A 168 -8.35 6.58 8.90
N ALA A 169 -8.94 6.88 7.73
CA ALA A 169 -10.10 7.76 7.63
C ALA A 169 -11.34 7.19 8.33
N GLU A 170 -11.57 5.86 8.28
CA GLU A 170 -12.68 5.19 8.98
C GLU A 170 -12.72 5.51 10.49
N LYS A 171 -11.55 5.58 11.13
CA LYS A 171 -11.44 5.87 12.58
C LYS A 171 -11.87 7.30 12.91
N SER A 172 -11.71 8.24 11.99
CA SER A 172 -12.04 9.65 12.19
C SER A 172 -13.55 9.93 12.17
N THR A 173 -14.32 9.10 11.45
CA THR A 173 -15.79 9.25 11.31
C THR A 173 -16.56 8.68 12.51
N THR A 174 -15.94 7.84 13.35
CA THR A 174 -16.56 7.28 14.58
C THR A 174 -16.53 8.20 15.81
N ALA A 175 -16.44 9.52 15.61
CA ALA A 175 -16.56 10.47 16.72
C ALA A 175 -17.95 10.34 17.37
N PRO A 176 -18.05 10.22 18.72
CA PRO A 176 -19.34 10.04 19.38
C PRO A 176 -20.17 11.31 19.17
N VAL A 177 -21.35 11.14 18.56
CA VAL A 177 -22.38 12.19 18.50
C VAL A 177 -22.66 12.63 19.93
N ALA A 178 -22.21 13.83 20.29
CA ALA A 178 -22.44 14.42 21.60
C ALA A 178 -23.93 14.74 21.78
N ARG A 179 -24.74 13.73 22.14
CA ARG A 179 -26.10 13.91 22.63
C ARG A 179 -26.06 14.14 24.14
N GLY A 180 -26.36 15.38 24.52
CA GLY A 180 -27.22 15.74 25.66
C GLY A 180 -26.95 15.11 27.03
N ARG A 181 -26.33 15.90 27.91
CA ARG A 181 -26.71 16.15 29.33
C ARG A 181 -27.41 14.99 30.08
N GLY A 182 -26.64 14.23 30.88
CA GLY A 182 -27.18 13.29 31.87
C GLY A 182 -26.10 12.65 32.74
N LYS A 183 -26.38 12.45 34.03
CA LYS A 183 -25.43 12.21 35.13
C LYS A 183 -25.26 10.70 35.41
N ALA A 184 -24.00 10.23 35.45
CA ALA A 184 -23.43 9.04 36.11
C ALA A 184 -23.96 7.62 35.81
N SER A 185 -23.06 6.74 35.30
CA SER A 185 -22.63 5.51 36.00
C SER A 185 -21.48 4.82 35.23
N LYS A 186 -20.51 4.28 35.98
CA LYS A 186 -19.32 3.54 35.49
C LYS A 186 -19.73 2.23 34.82
N ALA A 187 -19.34 2.04 33.56
CA ALA A 187 -19.10 0.72 32.99
C ALA A 187 -17.73 0.74 32.30
N LYS A 188 -16.75 0.12 32.95
CA LYS A 188 -15.40 -0.09 32.43
C LYS A 188 -15.45 -1.33 31.54
N ALA A 189 -15.81 -1.13 30.27
CA ALA A 189 -15.51 -2.09 29.21
C ALA A 189 -14.31 -1.53 28.44
N SER A 190 -13.11 -1.91 28.88
CA SER A 190 -11.89 -1.68 28.15
C SER A 190 -11.89 -2.58 26.91
N ALA A 191 -12.58 -2.14 25.85
CA ALA A 191 -12.20 -2.51 24.50
C ALA A 191 -10.83 -1.89 24.29
N LYS A 192 -9.79 -2.71 24.44
CA LYS A 192 -8.41 -2.33 24.13
C LYS A 192 -8.35 -2.18 22.61
N ASN A 193 -8.84 -1.05 22.10
CA ASN A 193 -8.57 -0.64 20.74
C ASN A 193 -7.05 -0.54 20.63
N GLU A 194 -6.45 -1.50 19.93
CA GLU A 194 -5.09 -1.37 19.45
C GLU A 194 -4.98 0.00 18.79
N ASN A 195 -4.22 0.87 19.44
CA ASN A 195 -3.89 2.19 18.91
C ASN A 195 -2.92 1.97 17.74
N TRP A 196 -3.44 1.55 16.59
CA TRP A 196 -2.69 1.40 15.36
C TRP A 196 -2.12 2.76 14.97
N ASP A 197 -0.80 2.89 15.05
CA ASP A 197 -0.08 4.12 14.74
C ASP A 197 0.30 4.16 13.26
N SER A 198 -0.70 4.41 12.41
CA SER A 198 -0.49 4.59 10.97
C SER A 198 0.40 5.81 10.66
N SER A 199 0.53 6.77 11.59
CA SER A 199 1.40 7.95 11.37
C SER A 199 2.88 7.59 11.45
N ALA A 200 3.27 6.75 12.40
CA ALA A 200 4.65 6.27 12.50
C ALA A 200 5.03 5.43 11.28
N GLN A 201 4.15 4.50 10.89
CA GLN A 201 4.37 3.67 9.71
C GLN A 201 4.54 4.51 8.43
N LEU A 202 3.66 5.51 8.21
CA LEU A 202 3.78 6.39 7.03
C LEU A 202 5.10 7.18 7.03
N GLN A 203 5.60 7.62 8.19
CA GLN A 203 6.90 8.29 8.25
C GLN A 203 8.02 7.37 7.79
N THR A 204 8.05 6.12 8.28
CA THR A 204 9.04 5.12 7.84
C THR A 204 8.96 4.83 6.34
N ALA A 205 7.74 4.79 5.77
CA ALA A 205 7.56 4.64 4.33
C ALA A 205 8.09 5.85 3.55
N LEU A 206 7.79 7.09 3.99
CA LEU A 206 8.30 8.32 3.37
C LEU A 206 9.83 8.40 3.43
N ASP A 207 10.44 7.98 4.54
CA ASP A 207 11.89 7.87 4.68
C ASP A 207 12.49 6.89 3.69
N THR A 208 11.84 5.74 3.52
CA THR A 208 12.26 4.71 2.56
C THR A 208 12.11 5.20 1.12
N MET A 209 11.03 5.92 0.80
CA MET A 209 10.86 6.57 -0.51
C MET A 209 11.97 7.59 -0.76
N CYS A 210 12.30 8.42 0.23
CA CYS A 210 13.44 9.34 0.15
C CYS A 210 14.77 8.61 -0.09
N LYS A 211 14.99 7.46 0.58
CA LYS A 211 16.19 6.63 0.38
C LYS A 211 16.29 6.14 -1.07
N VAL A 212 15.21 5.60 -1.62
CA VAL A 212 15.15 5.11 -3.00
C VAL A 212 15.36 6.25 -4.01
N LEU A 213 14.75 7.42 -3.79
CA LEU A 213 14.90 8.59 -4.66
C LEU A 213 16.33 9.16 -4.67
N LYS A 214 17.15 8.86 -3.66
CA LYS A 214 18.58 9.24 -3.61
C LYS A 214 19.49 8.30 -4.39
N LEU A 215 18.99 7.16 -4.88
CA LEU A 215 19.74 6.29 -5.78
C LEU A 215 20.02 7.02 -7.09
N LYS A 216 21.01 6.55 -7.85
CA LYS A 216 21.30 7.06 -9.20
C LYS A 216 20.26 6.52 -10.18
N LEU A 217 19.00 6.94 -10.06
CA LEU A 217 17.87 6.42 -10.84
C LEU A 217 18.08 6.53 -12.36
N SER A 218 18.89 7.48 -12.84
CA SER A 218 19.27 7.58 -14.25
C SER A 218 20.09 6.40 -14.79
N LYS A 219 20.77 5.64 -13.91
CA LYS A 219 21.44 4.39 -14.27
C LYS A 219 20.46 3.21 -14.37
N ILE A 220 19.32 3.27 -13.68
CA ILE A 220 18.33 2.20 -13.59
C ILE A 220 17.24 2.38 -14.64
N PHE A 221 16.64 3.57 -14.67
CA PHE A 221 15.61 3.98 -15.61
C PHE A 221 16.26 4.76 -16.75
N LEU A 222 16.56 4.04 -17.83
CA LEU A 222 17.34 4.55 -18.96
C LEU A 222 16.58 5.60 -19.78
N THR A 223 15.25 5.48 -19.86
CA THR A 223 14.41 6.46 -20.54
C THR A 223 13.77 7.44 -19.55
N THR A 224 13.59 8.69 -20.00
CA THR A 224 12.87 9.70 -19.21
C THR A 224 11.46 9.23 -18.87
N SER A 225 10.76 8.60 -19.81
CA SER A 225 9.38 8.13 -19.60
C SER A 225 9.27 7.09 -18.49
N GLU A 226 10.14 6.08 -18.48
CA GLU A 226 10.12 5.05 -17.42
C GLU A 226 10.44 5.67 -16.06
N ARG A 227 11.43 6.56 -16.01
CA ARG A 227 11.81 7.26 -14.79
C ARG A 227 10.66 8.11 -14.24
N ASP A 228 9.99 8.86 -15.11
CA ASP A 228 8.84 9.70 -14.73
C ASP A 228 7.67 8.85 -14.24
N THR A 229 7.39 7.72 -14.90
CA THR A 229 6.40 6.74 -14.43
C THR A 229 6.75 6.23 -13.04
N PHE A 230 7.98 5.81 -12.80
CA PHE A 230 8.43 5.33 -11.49
C PHE A 230 8.34 6.41 -10.40
N ILE A 231 8.84 7.62 -10.68
CA ILE A 231 8.73 8.75 -9.74
C ILE A 231 7.26 9.09 -9.44
N SER A 232 6.37 8.93 -10.43
CA SER A 232 4.94 9.15 -10.23
C SER A 232 4.30 8.18 -9.22
N LEU A 233 4.84 6.95 -9.08
CA LEU A 233 4.39 5.97 -8.08
C LEU A 233 4.59 6.46 -6.65
N PHE A 234 5.61 7.30 -6.43
CA PHE A 234 5.93 7.84 -5.10
C PHE A 234 5.30 9.21 -4.87
N THR A 235 5.30 10.07 -5.86
CA THR A 235 4.76 11.43 -5.70
C THR A 235 3.25 11.43 -5.52
N ARG A 236 2.50 10.61 -6.26
CA ARG A 236 1.04 10.50 -6.13
C ARG A 236 0.57 10.17 -4.70
N PRO A 237 1.05 9.09 -4.04
CA PRO A 237 0.66 8.80 -2.67
C PRO A 237 1.15 9.85 -1.67
N VAL A 238 2.30 10.50 -1.91
CA VAL A 238 2.74 11.64 -1.08
C VAL A 238 1.75 12.79 -1.15
N TYR A 239 1.28 13.17 -2.34
CA TYR A 239 0.27 14.22 -2.49
C TYR A 239 -1.04 13.85 -1.81
N MET A 240 -1.51 12.61 -1.98
CA MET A 240 -2.71 12.11 -1.30
C MET A 240 -2.59 12.19 0.23
N VAL A 241 -1.43 11.84 0.80
CA VAL A 241 -1.17 12.00 2.26
C VAL A 241 -1.19 13.47 2.66
N LEU A 242 -0.68 14.38 1.83
CA LEU A 242 -0.67 15.83 2.10
C LEU A 242 -2.05 16.49 1.97
N GLU A 243 -2.97 15.91 1.19
CA GLU A 243 -4.37 16.36 1.10
C GLU A 243 -5.15 16.07 2.39
N SER A 244 -4.71 15.09 3.19
CA SER A 244 -5.33 14.79 4.47
C SER A 244 -5.03 15.87 5.52
N GLU A 245 -6.07 16.57 5.97
CA GLU A 245 -5.94 17.64 6.97
C GLU A 245 -5.33 17.13 8.29
N GLN A 246 -5.60 15.87 8.65
CA GLN A 246 -5.03 15.26 9.85
C GLN A 246 -3.53 15.02 9.70
N ARG A 247 -3.10 14.57 8.52
CA ARG A 247 -1.69 14.25 8.22
C ARG A 247 -0.86 15.51 8.03
N VAL A 248 -1.39 16.53 7.35
CA VAL A 248 -0.67 17.80 7.17
C VAL A 248 -0.45 18.54 8.49
N LYS A 249 -1.29 18.33 9.51
CA LYS A 249 -1.04 18.89 10.86
C LYS A 249 0.11 18.20 11.59
N ASN A 250 0.48 16.98 11.19
CA ASN A 250 1.61 16.28 11.77
C ASN A 250 2.93 16.82 11.19
N THR A 251 3.66 17.57 12.01
CA THR A 251 4.95 18.17 11.61
C THR A 251 5.94 17.12 11.10
N ALA A 252 6.02 15.95 11.72
CA ALA A 252 6.94 14.91 11.29
C ALA A 252 6.58 14.39 9.90
N ILE A 253 5.30 14.17 9.59
CA ILE A 253 4.86 13.77 8.24
C ILE A 253 5.21 14.85 7.22
N ARG A 254 4.93 16.13 7.52
CA ARG A 254 5.32 17.24 6.63
C ARG A 254 6.80 17.30 6.35
N MET A 255 7.63 17.10 7.38
CA MET A 255 9.09 17.16 7.27
C MET A 255 9.65 16.06 6.38
N HIS A 256 8.96 14.92 6.21
CA HIS A 256 9.39 13.83 5.32
C HIS A 256 8.73 13.90 3.93
N ALA A 257 7.43 14.25 3.89
CA ALA A 257 6.67 14.35 2.64
C ALA A 257 7.16 15.48 1.72
N ILE A 258 7.55 16.63 2.28
CA ILE A 258 8.03 17.77 1.49
C ILE A 258 9.38 17.46 0.81
N PRO A 259 10.42 16.94 1.49
CA PRO A 259 11.64 16.49 0.82
C PRO A 259 11.40 15.38 -0.19
N SER A 260 10.49 14.43 0.10
CA SER A 260 10.13 13.37 -0.84
C SER A 260 9.58 13.97 -2.15
N ALA A 261 8.64 14.92 -2.04
CA ALA A 261 8.07 15.61 -3.21
C ALA A 261 9.09 16.49 -3.92
N LEU A 262 9.97 17.19 -3.18
CA LEU A 262 10.99 18.07 -3.75
C LEU A 262 12.14 17.33 -4.43
N HIS A 263 12.55 16.16 -3.94
CA HIS A 263 13.58 15.35 -4.62
C HIS A 263 13.07 14.77 -5.96
N CYS A 264 11.75 14.80 -6.19
CA CYS A 264 11.13 14.33 -7.43
C CYS A 264 10.97 15.42 -8.50
N CYS A 265 11.11 16.70 -8.14
CA CYS A 265 10.96 17.86 -9.03
C CYS A 265 12.32 18.46 -9.42
#